data_AF-A0AAV5YYZ8-F1
#
_entry.id   AF-A0AAV5YYZ8-F1
#
_cell.length_a   1.000
_cell.length_b   1.000
_cell.length_c   1.000
_cell.angle_alpha   90.00
_cell.angle_beta   90.00
_cell.angle_gamma   90.00
#
_symmetry.space_group_name_H-M   'P 1'
#
loop_
_entity.id
_entity.type
_entity.pdbx_description
1 polymer ?
#
loop_
_entity_poly.entity_id
_entity_poly.type
_entity_poly.pdbx_seq_one_letter_code
_entity_poly.pdbx_strand_id
1 'polypeptide(L)'
;TFRLTVGPGPPRVVTLRDITVKGMQLEPVLVDYLCQRNAVTGPLDLTGQSSLRLPGMLPTMSGSGRLSVGPGRVVGPDLPSALGQALALTDLVSATLDPKAARPGPGSPLNFDSITASYTIADGVAHTDDLVYVARDIRVTGSGSYALTDGRTAMDVTVTQGSNRVKARLTGAAGALSIVPTDVRVKEPKDLRKALDRLLR
;
A
#
# COMPACT_ATOMS: atom_id res chain seq x y z
N THR A 1 14.23 -15.78 12.82
CA THR A 1 14.88 -17.07 12.51
C THR A 1 14.44 -17.54 11.14
N PHE A 2 15.31 -18.19 10.37
CA PHE A 2 14.99 -18.77 9.06
C PHE A 2 15.92 -19.95 8.77
N ARG A 3 15.52 -20.84 7.86
CA ARG A 3 16.36 -21.90 7.31
C ARG A 3 16.77 -21.55 5.88
N LEU A 4 18.07 -21.55 5.63
CA LEU A 4 18.65 -21.27 4.33
C LEU A 4 19.07 -22.57 3.65
N THR A 5 18.72 -22.75 2.38
CA THR A 5 19.18 -23.86 1.55
C THR A 5 19.63 -23.33 0.21
N VAL A 6 20.79 -23.78 -0.28
CA VAL A 6 21.34 -23.39 -1.57
C VAL A 6 21.35 -24.61 -2.48
N GLY A 7 20.66 -24.53 -3.60
CA GLY A 7 20.64 -25.57 -4.63
C GLY A 7 21.99 -25.66 -5.35
N PRO A 8 22.51 -26.87 -5.59
CA PRO A 8 23.73 -27.05 -6.37
C PRO A 8 23.48 -26.76 -7.87
N GLY A 9 24.44 -26.11 -8.53
CA GLY A 9 24.46 -25.88 -9.98
C GLY A 9 24.05 -24.45 -10.43
N PRO A 10 24.42 -24.02 -11.65
CA PRO A 10 23.96 -22.77 -12.26
C PRO A 10 22.60 -22.94 -12.99
N PRO A 11 21.65 -21.99 -12.84
CA PRO A 11 21.68 -20.85 -11.93
C PRO A 11 21.49 -21.29 -10.47
N ARG A 12 22.25 -20.68 -9.56
CA ARG A 12 22.18 -21.02 -8.13
C ARG A 12 20.83 -20.58 -7.59
N VAL A 13 20.06 -21.53 -7.09
CA VAL A 13 18.77 -21.28 -6.43
C VAL A 13 19.02 -21.16 -4.94
N VAL A 14 18.56 -20.07 -4.33
CA VAL A 14 18.57 -19.89 -2.89
C VAL A 14 17.14 -19.99 -2.40
N THR A 15 16.90 -20.87 -1.43
CA THR A 15 15.59 -21.07 -0.82
C THR A 15 15.68 -20.73 0.66
N LEU A 16 14.80 -19.85 1.11
CA LEU A 16 14.57 -19.52 2.51
C LEU A 16 13.23 -20.09 2.94
N ARG A 17 13.25 -20.90 4.00
CA ARG A 17 12.05 -21.46 4.63
C ARG A 17 11.94 -21.04 6.08
N ASP A 18 10.74 -21.16 6.62
CA ASP A 18 10.44 -20.86 8.01
C ASP A 18 10.89 -19.45 8.40
N ILE A 19 10.76 -18.50 7.46
CA ILE A 19 11.12 -17.11 7.71
C ILE A 19 10.19 -16.62 8.81
N THR A 20 10.78 -16.16 9.91
CA THR A 20 10.08 -15.48 10.99
C THR A 20 10.93 -14.30 11.41
N VAL A 21 10.48 -13.12 11.02
CA VAL A 21 11.01 -11.83 11.43
C VAL A 21 10.01 -11.24 12.41
N LYS A 22 10.51 -10.67 13.51
CA LYS A 22 9.67 -9.97 14.49
C LYS A 22 10.27 -8.62 14.82
N GLY A 23 9.42 -7.58 14.87
CA GLY A 23 9.79 -6.24 15.31
C GLY A 23 10.90 -5.56 14.50
N MET A 24 11.03 -5.89 13.21
CA MET A 24 12.05 -5.27 12.35
C MET A 24 11.63 -3.84 12.01
N GLN A 25 12.51 -2.86 12.25
CA GLN A 25 12.24 -1.47 11.90
C GLN A 25 12.38 -1.28 10.38
N LEU A 26 11.28 -0.94 9.71
CA LEU A 26 11.20 -0.85 8.24
C LEU A 26 11.92 0.37 7.63
N GLU A 27 12.01 1.47 8.39
CA GLU A 27 12.55 2.75 7.92
C GLU A 27 13.96 2.63 7.30
N PRO A 28 14.98 2.05 7.97
CA PRO A 28 16.30 1.88 7.37
C PRO A 28 16.29 0.91 6.18
N VAL A 29 15.44 -0.11 6.17
CA VAL A 29 15.40 -1.12 5.09
C VAL A 29 14.86 -0.51 3.79
N LEU A 30 13.81 0.31 3.88
CA LEU A 30 13.13 0.87 2.71
C LEU A 30 13.90 2.04 2.08
N VAL A 31 14.48 2.91 2.91
CA VAL A 31 15.25 4.07 2.44
C VAL A 31 16.61 3.65 1.89
N ASP A 32 17.34 2.80 2.62
CA ASP A 32 18.74 2.51 2.31
C ASP A 32 18.90 1.35 1.31
N TYR A 33 17.98 0.37 1.31
CA TYR A 33 18.16 -0.87 0.54
C TYR A 33 17.24 -1.00 -0.68
N LEU A 34 16.01 -0.49 -0.58
CA LEU A 34 15.01 -0.55 -1.67
C LEU A 34 14.88 0.77 -2.43
N CYS A 35 15.70 1.78 -2.08
CA CYS A 35 15.74 3.12 -2.67
C CYS A 35 14.35 3.75 -2.84
N GLN A 36 13.42 3.45 -1.94
CA GLN A 36 12.06 3.96 -2.04
C GLN A 36 12.02 5.40 -1.51
N ARG A 37 11.45 6.30 -2.32
CA ARG A 37 11.31 7.72 -1.96
C ARG A 37 10.32 7.98 -0.83
N ASN A 38 9.46 7.01 -0.50
CA ASN A 38 8.67 7.02 0.71
C ASN A 38 8.96 5.73 1.48
N ALA A 39 9.07 5.83 2.79
CA ALA A 39 9.30 4.73 3.71
C ALA A 39 8.11 4.58 4.66
N VAL A 40 7.73 3.33 4.88
CA VAL A 40 6.82 2.93 5.95
C VAL A 40 7.68 2.68 7.19
N THR A 41 7.34 3.29 8.32
CA THR A 41 7.99 3.00 9.60
C THR A 41 7.13 2.08 10.45
N GLY A 42 7.68 1.55 11.54
CA GLY A 42 6.97 0.66 12.47
C GLY A 42 7.55 -0.75 12.51
N PRO A 43 7.18 -1.54 13.53
CA PRO A 43 7.69 -2.89 13.71
C PRO A 43 7.07 -3.84 12.69
N LEU A 44 7.89 -4.40 11.81
CA LEU A 44 7.52 -5.46 10.87
C LEU A 44 7.69 -6.84 11.52
N ASP A 45 6.59 -7.56 11.53
CA ASP A 45 6.53 -9.00 11.67
C ASP A 45 6.30 -9.62 10.29
N LEU A 46 7.14 -10.57 9.89
CA LEU A 46 7.02 -11.26 8.60
C LEU A 46 7.21 -12.75 8.80
N THR A 47 6.28 -13.52 8.25
CA THR A 47 6.37 -14.97 8.19
C THR A 47 6.27 -15.46 6.75
N GLY A 48 6.98 -16.53 6.39
CA GLY A 48 6.83 -17.11 5.06
C GLY A 48 8.02 -17.92 4.55
N GLN A 49 8.07 -18.03 3.23
CA GLN A 49 9.11 -18.70 2.48
C GLN A 49 9.40 -17.93 1.20
N SER A 50 10.65 -17.96 0.77
CA SER A 50 11.06 -17.36 -0.50
C SER A 50 12.09 -18.23 -1.20
N SER A 51 12.15 -18.08 -2.50
CA SER A 51 13.14 -18.69 -3.38
C SER A 51 13.53 -17.65 -4.41
N LEU A 52 14.79 -17.63 -4.80
CA LEU A 52 15.33 -16.67 -5.76
C LEU A 52 16.50 -17.29 -6.51
N ARG A 53 16.74 -16.83 -7.73
CA ARG A 53 17.86 -17.28 -8.56
C ARG A 53 18.94 -16.20 -8.61
N LEU A 54 20.19 -16.66 -8.66
CA LEU A 54 21.37 -15.82 -8.84
C LEU A 54 21.99 -16.04 -10.23
N PRO A 55 22.36 -14.97 -10.95
CA PRO A 55 22.13 -13.55 -10.67
C PRO A 55 20.68 -13.12 -10.97
N GLY A 56 20.20 -12.00 -10.39
CA GLY A 56 18.85 -11.47 -10.63
C GLY A 56 17.81 -11.86 -9.57
N MET A 57 18.08 -11.52 -8.31
CA MET A 57 17.27 -11.95 -7.17
C MET A 57 15.80 -11.48 -7.25
N LEU A 58 15.56 -10.18 -7.44
CA LEU A 58 14.19 -9.63 -7.43
C LEU A 58 13.33 -10.13 -8.61
N PRO A 59 13.79 -10.11 -9.88
CA PRO A 59 12.99 -10.61 -11.00
C PRO A 59 12.67 -12.11 -10.95
N THR A 60 13.42 -12.88 -10.16
CA THR A 60 13.25 -14.34 -10.05
C THR A 60 12.72 -14.75 -8.68
N MET A 61 12.34 -13.77 -7.85
CA MET A 61 11.87 -14.05 -6.52
C MET A 61 10.47 -14.63 -6.58
N SER A 62 10.32 -15.79 -5.94
CA SER A 62 9.03 -16.45 -5.76
C SER A 62 8.89 -16.86 -4.31
N GLY A 63 7.69 -16.77 -3.75
CA GLY A 63 7.50 -17.02 -2.33
C GLY A 63 6.07 -16.77 -1.87
N SER A 64 5.84 -16.97 -0.59
CA SER A 64 4.53 -16.74 0.01
C SER A 64 4.68 -16.51 1.49
N GLY A 65 3.80 -15.69 2.07
CA GLY A 65 3.88 -15.40 3.48
C GLY A 65 2.77 -14.49 3.98
N ARG A 66 3.00 -13.97 5.18
CA ARG A 66 2.19 -12.91 5.79
C ARG A 66 3.12 -11.83 6.32
N LEU A 67 2.68 -10.60 6.19
CA LEU A 67 3.29 -9.43 6.81
C LEU A 67 2.29 -8.78 7.76
N SER A 68 2.83 -8.23 8.84
CA SER A 68 2.11 -7.37 9.78
C SER A 68 3.07 -6.27 10.20
N VAL A 69 2.71 -5.02 9.93
CA VAL A 69 3.39 -3.85 10.44
C VAL A 69 2.53 -3.29 11.56
N GLY A 70 3.12 -3.15 12.75
CA GLY A 70 2.46 -2.49 13.88
C GLY A 70 2.38 -0.97 13.69
N PRO A 71 2.00 -0.22 14.73
CA PRO A 71 1.82 1.22 14.64
C PRO A 71 3.05 1.93 14.09
N GLY A 72 2.83 2.86 13.16
CA GLY A 72 3.89 3.50 12.39
C GLY A 72 3.43 4.76 11.66
N ARG A 73 4.31 5.26 10.79
CA ARG A 73 4.06 6.44 9.96
C ARG A 73 4.65 6.23 8.58
N VAL A 74 4.00 6.79 7.57
CA VAL A 74 4.62 6.94 6.24
C VAL A 74 5.43 8.24 6.23
N VAL A 75 6.70 8.15 5.85
CA VAL A 75 7.65 9.27 5.80
C VAL A 75 8.29 9.32 4.42
N GLY A 76 8.44 10.49 3.83
CA GLY A 76 9.19 10.62 2.57
C GLY A 76 9.03 11.98 1.89
N PRO A 77 9.98 12.37 1.03
CA PRO A 77 9.94 13.59 0.23
C PRO A 77 8.71 13.74 -0.68
N ASP A 78 8.12 12.62 -1.13
CA ASP A 78 6.97 12.68 -2.05
C ASP A 78 5.62 12.70 -1.29
N LEU A 79 5.63 12.47 0.03
CA LEU A 79 4.45 12.50 0.89
C LEU A 79 3.64 13.79 0.76
N PRO A 80 4.24 15.01 0.71
CA PRO A 80 3.50 16.25 0.52
C PRO A 80 2.76 16.32 -0.82
N SER A 81 3.32 15.72 -1.87
CA SER A 81 2.71 15.70 -3.21
C SER A 81 1.56 14.69 -3.29
N ALA A 82 1.74 13.52 -2.68
CA ALA A 82 0.70 12.50 -2.56
C ALA A 82 -0.45 12.99 -1.67
N LEU A 83 -0.13 13.69 -0.57
CA LEU A 83 -1.11 14.38 0.26
C LEU A 83 -1.79 15.50 -0.53
N GLY A 84 -1.08 16.27 -1.34
CA GLY A 84 -1.68 17.28 -2.21
C GLY A 84 -2.67 16.71 -3.23
N GLN A 85 -2.33 15.57 -3.85
CA GLN A 85 -3.21 14.87 -4.80
C GLN A 85 -4.39 14.19 -4.10
N ALA A 86 -4.16 13.56 -2.94
CA ALA A 86 -5.22 13.01 -2.12
C ALA A 86 -6.13 14.13 -1.58
N LEU A 87 -5.58 15.30 -1.26
CA LEU A 87 -6.32 16.47 -0.83
C LEU A 87 -7.13 17.09 -1.98
N ALA A 88 -6.62 17.07 -3.21
CA ALA A 88 -7.36 17.46 -4.41
C ALA A 88 -8.47 16.45 -4.75
N LEU A 89 -8.23 15.16 -4.54
CA LEU A 89 -9.26 14.12 -4.60
C LEU A 89 -10.27 14.29 -3.46
N THR A 90 -9.84 14.70 -2.27
CA THR A 90 -10.77 15.11 -1.22
C THR A 90 -11.43 16.43 -1.55
N ASP A 91 -10.89 17.40 -2.26
CA ASP A 91 -11.67 18.59 -2.65
C ASP A 91 -12.75 18.24 -3.68
N LEU A 92 -12.47 17.27 -4.56
CA LEU A 92 -13.47 16.63 -5.43
C LEU A 92 -14.55 15.84 -4.64
N VAL A 93 -14.18 15.28 -3.48
CA VAL A 93 -15.04 14.41 -2.64
C VAL A 93 -15.66 15.16 -1.44
N SER A 94 -15.09 16.27 -0.99
CA SER A 94 -15.46 17.14 0.13
C SER A 94 -16.34 18.28 -0.34
N ALA A 95 -16.31 18.62 -1.64
CA ALA A 95 -17.44 19.29 -2.28
C ALA A 95 -18.76 18.49 -2.11
N THR A 96 -18.68 17.20 -1.77
CA THR A 96 -19.83 16.30 -1.52
C THR A 96 -19.97 15.76 -0.09
N LEU A 97 -19.04 16.03 0.85
CA LEU A 97 -18.94 15.26 2.11
C LEU A 97 -18.67 16.05 3.40
N ASP A 98 -19.36 17.17 3.62
CA ASP A 98 -19.31 17.99 4.86
C ASP A 98 -18.07 18.91 4.99
N PRO A 99 -18.24 20.25 4.97
CA PRO A 99 -17.16 21.23 5.13
C PRO A 99 -16.52 21.28 6.54
N LYS A 100 -16.98 20.46 7.50
CA LYS A 100 -16.40 20.34 8.85
C LYS A 100 -15.57 19.06 9.09
N ALA A 101 -15.47 18.16 8.11
CA ALA A 101 -14.57 17.02 8.21
C ALA A 101 -13.12 17.53 8.31
N ALA A 102 -12.45 17.22 9.41
CA ALA A 102 -11.11 17.71 9.71
C ALA A 102 -10.16 17.41 8.55
N ARG A 103 -9.74 18.45 7.83
CA ARG A 103 -8.66 18.36 6.85
C ARG A 103 -7.41 17.84 7.58
N PRO A 104 -6.78 16.75 7.13
CA PRO A 104 -5.44 16.42 7.57
C PRO A 104 -4.54 17.64 7.29
N GLY A 105 -3.90 18.17 8.32
CA GLY A 105 -3.04 19.34 8.18
C GLY A 105 -1.89 19.07 7.21
N PRO A 106 -1.47 20.07 6.40
CA PRO A 106 -0.32 19.92 5.52
C PRO A 106 0.93 19.52 6.33
N GLY A 107 1.52 18.37 6.00
CA GLY A 107 2.74 17.86 6.64
C GLY A 107 2.54 16.93 7.84
N SER A 108 1.31 16.55 8.21
CA SER A 108 1.13 15.48 9.20
C SER A 108 1.57 14.14 8.60
N PRO A 109 2.49 13.40 9.24
CA PRO A 109 2.80 12.03 8.86
C PRO A 109 1.50 11.23 8.77
N LEU A 110 1.36 10.42 7.71
CA LEU A 110 0.26 9.46 7.60
C LEU A 110 0.53 8.36 8.64
N ASN A 111 0.08 8.63 9.87
CA ASN A 111 0.13 7.69 10.96
C ASN A 111 -0.86 6.56 10.67
N PHE A 112 -0.46 5.35 11.03
CA PHE A 112 -1.30 4.17 10.93
C PHE A 112 -1.12 3.31 12.17
N ASP A 113 -2.16 2.56 12.48
CA ASP A 113 -2.21 1.64 13.61
C ASP A 113 -1.70 0.25 13.19
N SER A 114 -2.02 -0.19 11.96
CA SER A 114 -1.51 -1.44 11.42
C SER A 114 -1.57 -1.54 9.90
N ILE A 115 -0.68 -2.36 9.32
CA ILE A 115 -0.75 -2.84 7.94
C ILE A 115 -0.60 -4.35 7.96
N THR A 116 -1.56 -5.09 7.41
CA THR A 116 -1.49 -6.56 7.36
C THR A 116 -1.82 -7.06 5.96
N ALA A 117 -1.12 -8.10 5.50
CA ALA A 117 -1.44 -8.77 4.25
C ALA A 117 -0.88 -10.20 4.25
N SER A 118 -1.59 -11.12 3.60
CA SER A 118 -0.97 -12.30 3.01
C SER A 118 -0.42 -11.93 1.63
N TYR A 119 0.68 -12.57 1.23
CA TYR A 119 1.24 -12.34 -0.09
C TYR A 119 1.71 -13.64 -0.73
N THR A 120 1.65 -13.66 -2.06
CA THR A 120 2.39 -14.58 -2.91
C THR A 120 3.28 -13.78 -3.83
N ILE A 121 4.45 -14.29 -4.17
CA ILE A 121 5.37 -13.67 -5.11
C ILE A 121 5.63 -14.71 -6.20
N ALA A 122 5.47 -14.30 -7.45
CA ALA A 122 5.82 -15.09 -8.61
C ALA A 122 6.64 -14.20 -9.54
N ASP A 123 7.86 -14.62 -9.86
CA ASP A 123 8.74 -13.94 -10.82
C ASP A 123 8.88 -12.43 -10.54
N GLY A 124 9.07 -12.09 -9.27
CA GLY A 124 9.24 -10.71 -8.83
C GLY A 124 7.96 -9.87 -8.76
N VAL A 125 6.79 -10.46 -8.97
CA VAL A 125 5.48 -9.80 -8.80
C VAL A 125 4.81 -10.30 -7.53
N ALA A 126 4.62 -9.41 -6.57
CA ALA A 126 3.87 -9.69 -5.36
C ALA A 126 2.37 -9.53 -5.61
N HIS A 127 1.58 -10.47 -5.10
CA HIS A 127 0.12 -10.49 -5.13
C HIS A 127 -0.43 -10.59 -3.72
N THR A 128 -1.55 -9.92 -3.47
CA THR A 128 -2.30 -10.00 -2.21
C THR A 128 -3.79 -9.84 -2.48
N ASP A 129 -4.62 -10.49 -1.66
CA ASP A 129 -6.08 -10.40 -1.73
C ASP A 129 -6.71 -9.83 -0.44
N ASP A 130 -5.89 -9.62 0.59
CA ASP A 130 -6.31 -9.33 1.95
C ASP A 130 -5.46 -8.22 2.59
N LEU A 131 -4.94 -7.28 1.79
CA LEU A 131 -4.27 -6.11 2.32
C LEU A 131 -5.25 -5.30 3.17
N VAL A 132 -4.88 -5.00 4.40
CA VAL A 132 -5.62 -4.12 5.30
C VAL A 132 -4.66 -3.10 5.89
N TYR A 133 -4.97 -1.82 5.68
CA TYR A 133 -4.34 -0.68 6.33
C TYR A 133 -5.37 -0.05 7.27
N VAL A 134 -4.99 0.15 8.53
CA VAL A 134 -5.83 0.78 9.55
C VAL A 134 -5.12 2.00 10.07
N ALA A 135 -5.83 3.12 10.07
CA ALA A 135 -5.49 4.34 10.79
C ALA A 135 -6.72 4.82 11.57
N ARG A 136 -6.51 5.76 12.50
CA ARG A 136 -7.51 6.26 13.45
C ARG A 136 -8.97 6.24 12.96
N ASP A 137 -9.27 6.93 11.86
CA ASP A 137 -10.63 7.05 11.33
C ASP A 137 -10.80 6.41 9.94
N ILE A 138 -9.77 5.75 9.42
CA ILE A 138 -9.72 5.26 8.05
C ILE A 138 -9.28 3.79 8.04
N ARG A 139 -10.05 2.96 7.34
CA ARG A 139 -9.65 1.62 6.96
C ARG A 139 -9.54 1.52 5.45
N VAL A 140 -8.42 1.03 4.95
CA VAL A 140 -8.23 0.70 3.54
C VAL A 140 -8.06 -0.80 3.40
N THR A 141 -8.85 -1.43 2.53
CA THR A 141 -8.62 -2.82 2.12
C THR A 141 -8.19 -2.85 0.66
N GLY A 142 -7.32 -3.78 0.28
CA GLY A 142 -6.81 -3.86 -1.09
C GLY A 142 -6.58 -5.29 -1.56
N SER A 143 -6.72 -5.47 -2.86
CA SER A 143 -6.31 -6.69 -3.57
C SER A 143 -5.67 -6.33 -4.90
N GLY A 144 -4.68 -7.11 -5.33
CA GLY A 144 -3.99 -6.86 -6.59
C GLY A 144 -2.52 -7.25 -6.57
N SER A 145 -1.71 -6.48 -7.29
CA SER A 145 -0.32 -6.81 -7.56
C SER A 145 0.63 -5.61 -7.48
N TYR A 146 1.88 -5.92 -7.17
CA TYR A 146 2.99 -4.98 -7.10
C TYR A 146 4.27 -5.63 -7.64
N ALA A 147 4.83 -5.06 -8.72
CA ALA A 147 6.09 -5.50 -9.29
C ALA A 147 7.27 -4.96 -8.47
N LEU A 148 8.08 -5.86 -7.90
CA LEU A 148 9.18 -5.51 -6.99
C LEU A 148 10.36 -4.84 -7.69
N THR A 149 10.45 -4.97 -9.02
CA THR A 149 11.56 -4.47 -9.83
C THR A 149 11.38 -3.01 -10.25
N ASP A 150 10.16 -2.60 -10.58
CA ASP A 150 9.86 -1.29 -11.15
C ASP A 150 8.72 -0.55 -10.44
N GLY A 151 8.15 -1.15 -9.40
CA GLY A 151 7.09 -0.56 -8.60
C GLY A 151 5.75 -0.42 -9.32
N ARG A 152 5.57 -1.07 -10.49
CA ARG A 152 4.26 -1.11 -11.15
C ARG A 152 3.23 -1.77 -10.25
N THR A 153 2.15 -1.05 -10.04
CA THR A 153 1.06 -1.39 -9.14
C THR A 153 -0.21 -1.55 -9.96
N ALA A 154 -1.00 -2.56 -9.64
CA ALA A 154 -2.37 -2.72 -10.10
C ALA A 154 -3.19 -3.23 -8.93
N MET A 155 -3.96 -2.34 -8.29
CA MET A 155 -4.62 -2.58 -7.01
C MET A 155 -6.07 -2.10 -7.09
N ASP A 156 -7.01 -2.94 -6.70
CA ASP A 156 -8.36 -2.50 -6.35
C ASP A 156 -8.40 -2.24 -4.85
N VAL A 157 -8.82 -1.05 -4.43
CA VAL A 157 -8.88 -0.65 -3.02
C VAL A 157 -10.28 -0.23 -2.63
N THR A 158 -10.60 -0.42 -1.36
CA THR A 158 -11.78 0.14 -0.71
C THR A 158 -11.34 0.94 0.49
N VAL A 159 -11.63 2.24 0.48
CA VAL A 159 -11.43 3.15 1.61
C VAL A 159 -12.75 3.29 2.35
N THR A 160 -12.72 3.07 3.66
CA THR A 160 -13.88 3.25 4.55
C THR A 160 -13.52 4.25 5.64
N GLN A 161 -14.37 5.25 5.82
CA GLN A 161 -14.25 6.27 6.87
C GLN A 161 -15.63 6.49 7.49
N GLY A 162 -15.80 6.06 8.75
CA GLY A 162 -17.11 6.03 9.39
C GLY A 162 -18.14 5.24 8.57
N SER A 163 -19.19 5.93 8.08
CA SER A 163 -20.23 5.32 7.23
C SER A 163 -19.98 5.47 5.71
N ASN A 164 -18.94 6.21 5.33
CA ASN A 164 -18.60 6.47 3.94
C ASN A 164 -17.69 5.36 3.40
N ARG A 165 -17.88 5.03 2.12
CA ARG A 165 -17.08 4.02 1.43
C ARG A 165 -16.79 4.46 0.00
N VAL A 166 -15.52 4.39 -0.39
CA VAL A 166 -15.05 4.67 -1.75
C VAL A 166 -14.28 3.46 -2.24
N LYS A 167 -14.59 2.99 -3.43
CA LYS A 167 -13.78 2.00 -4.16
C LYS A 167 -13.01 2.69 -5.26
N ALA A 168 -11.77 2.30 -5.46
CA ALA A 168 -10.93 2.84 -6.52
C ALA A 168 -9.99 1.76 -7.07
N ARG A 169 -9.57 1.96 -8.32
CA ARG A 169 -8.54 1.19 -8.98
C ARG A 169 -7.28 2.05 -9.12
N LEU A 170 -6.16 1.55 -8.60
CA LEU A 170 -4.84 2.14 -8.73
C LEU A 170 -4.05 1.38 -9.76
N THR A 171 -3.49 2.08 -10.75
CA THR A 171 -2.64 1.48 -11.79
C THR A 171 -1.45 2.37 -12.09
N GLY A 172 -0.28 1.80 -12.36
CA GLY A 172 0.91 2.56 -12.76
C GLY A 172 2.09 2.37 -11.79
N ALA A 173 3.18 3.10 -12.02
CA ALA A 173 4.38 3.03 -11.19
C ALA A 173 4.49 4.24 -10.24
N ALA A 174 5.39 4.17 -9.26
CA ALA A 174 5.69 5.30 -8.39
C ALA A 174 6.01 6.56 -9.22
N GLY A 175 5.31 7.68 -8.95
CA GLY A 175 5.43 8.93 -9.70
C GLY A 175 4.49 9.07 -10.91
N ALA A 176 3.81 8.00 -11.34
CA ALA A 176 2.85 8.00 -12.44
C ALA A 176 1.61 7.11 -12.13
N LEU A 177 1.15 7.13 -10.88
CA LEU A 177 -0.03 6.39 -10.44
C LEU A 177 -1.30 7.05 -10.97
N SER A 178 -2.13 6.27 -11.65
CA SER A 178 -3.51 6.60 -12.01
C SER A 178 -4.46 6.01 -10.97
N ILE A 179 -5.39 6.83 -10.49
CA ILE A 179 -6.40 6.45 -9.51
C ILE A 179 -7.78 6.70 -10.12
N VAL A 180 -8.56 5.65 -10.32
CA VAL A 180 -9.88 5.71 -10.93
C VAL A 180 -10.93 5.24 -9.92
N PRO A 181 -11.82 6.12 -9.41
CA PRO A 181 -12.94 5.71 -8.57
C PRO A 181 -13.87 4.76 -9.32
N THR A 182 -14.30 3.68 -8.67
CA THR A 182 -15.18 2.65 -9.27
C THR A 182 -16.55 2.56 -8.60
N ASP A 183 -16.66 2.96 -7.32
CA ASP A 183 -17.93 3.02 -6.57
C ASP A 183 -17.79 4.03 -5.43
N VAL A 184 -18.86 4.77 -5.15
CA VAL A 184 -18.90 5.75 -4.05
C VAL A 184 -20.22 5.61 -3.32
N ARG A 185 -20.16 5.29 -2.02
CA ARG A 185 -21.34 5.23 -1.14
C ARG A 185 -21.19 6.21 0.00
N VAL A 186 -22.17 7.11 0.06
CA VAL A 186 -22.26 8.22 1.00
C VAL A 186 -23.63 8.19 1.65
N LYS A 187 -23.71 8.35 2.97
CA LYS A 187 -24.97 8.22 3.72
C LYS A 187 -25.87 9.48 3.66
N GLU A 188 -25.47 10.56 3.01
CA GLU A 188 -26.27 11.79 2.87
C GLU A 188 -26.62 12.13 1.40
N PRO A 189 -27.84 11.75 0.93
CA PRO A 189 -28.24 11.90 -0.47
C PRO A 189 -28.60 13.33 -0.91
N LYS A 190 -28.75 14.28 0.03
CA LYS A 190 -29.24 15.63 -0.28
C LYS A 190 -28.18 16.52 -0.92
N ASP A 191 -26.90 16.25 -0.68
CA ASP A 191 -25.79 17.08 -1.18
C ASP A 191 -25.22 16.58 -2.51
N LEU A 192 -25.40 15.30 -2.85
CA LEU A 192 -24.91 14.72 -4.10
C LEU A 192 -25.62 15.30 -5.34
N ARG A 193 -26.94 15.50 -5.30
CA ARG A 193 -27.69 16.13 -6.42
C ARG A 193 -27.27 17.57 -6.66
N LYS A 194 -27.02 18.35 -5.60
CA LYS A 194 -26.54 19.73 -5.70
C LYS A 194 -25.11 19.84 -6.21
N ALA A 195 -24.25 18.88 -5.87
CA ALA A 195 -22.88 18.82 -6.36
C ALA A 195 -22.82 18.44 -7.84
N LEU A 196 -23.65 17.49 -8.29
CA LEU A 196 -23.76 17.10 -9.69
C LEU A 196 -24.31 18.23 -10.57
N ASP A 197 -25.31 18.99 -10.11
CA ASP A 197 -25.83 20.17 -10.84
C ASP A 197 -24.81 21.32 -10.97
N ARG A 198 -23.78 21.38 -10.10
CA ARG A 198 -22.71 22.37 -10.17
C ARG A 198 -21.55 21.97 -11.07
N LEU A 199 -21.35 20.68 -11.33
CA LEU A 199 -20.29 20.17 -12.20
C LEU A 199 -20.70 20.11 -13.68
N LEU A 200 -22.01 20.14 -13.96
CA LEU A 200 -22.57 20.10 -15.32
C LEU A 200 -22.97 21.49 -15.85
N ARG A 201 -22.52 22.57 -15.20
CA ARG A 201 -22.65 23.96 -15.67
C ARG A 201 -21.29 24.57 -15.96
#